data_AF-A0A1Z8ZCA9-F1
#
_entry.id   AF-A0A1Z8ZCA9-F1
#
_cell.length_a   1.000
_cell.length_b   1.000
_cell.length_c   1.000
_cell.angle_alpha   90.00
_cell.angle_beta   90.00
_cell.angle_gamma   90.00
#
_symmetry.space_group_name_H-M   'P 1'
#
loop_
_entity.id
_entity.type
_entity.pdbx_description
1 polymer ?
#
loop_
_entity_poly.entity_id
_entity_poly.type
_entity_poly.pdbx_seq_one_letter_code
_entity_poly.pdbx_strand_id
1 'polypeptide(L)' 'MDRKKIKFESMSNQLISISPDNVLSRGFSIAIDKNSNKIIRSANDLSIDDSFILKTSGGSLEAKKIKQIN' A
#
# COMPACT_ATOMS: atom_id res chain seq x y z
N MET A 1 -25.52 -20.01 17.59
CA MET A 1 -25.10 -18.73 16.98
C MET A 1 -25.72 -18.62 15.59
N ASP A 2 -26.22 -17.45 15.21
CA ASP A 2 -26.87 -17.20 13.91
C ASP A 2 -25.86 -17.30 12.75
N ARG A 3 -26.12 -18.17 11.76
CA ARG A 3 -25.23 -18.38 10.60
C ARG A 3 -25.03 -17.09 9.78
N LYS A 4 -26.04 -16.23 9.70
CA LYS A 4 -25.93 -14.94 8.98
C LYS A 4 -24.92 -14.03 9.67
N LYS A 5 -24.94 -13.99 11.00
CA LYS A 5 -23.99 -13.23 11.81
C LYS A 5 -22.55 -13.69 11.59
N ILE A 6 -22.32 -15.01 11.65
CA ILE A 6 -20.97 -15.60 11.41
C ILE A 6 -20.46 -15.26 10.01
N LYS A 7 -21.31 -15.36 8.99
CA LYS A 7 -20.91 -15.02 7.61
C LYS A 7 -20.56 -13.54 7.46
N PHE A 8 -21.35 -12.67 8.09
CA PHE A 8 -21.09 -11.22 8.08
C PHE A 8 -19.75 -10.89 8.76
N GLU A 9 -19.50 -11.42 9.95
CA GLU A 9 -18.25 -11.22 10.68
C GLU A 9 -17.04 -11.74 9.88
N SER A 10 -17.15 -12.91 9.26
CA SER A 10 -16.10 -13.44 8.40
C SER A 10 -15.76 -12.51 7.23
N MET A 11 -16.76 -11.94 6.56
CA MET A 11 -16.55 -11.01 5.45
C MET A 11 -15.96 -9.68 5.94
N SER A 12 -16.41 -9.19 7.09
CA SER A 12 -15.85 -7.98 7.73
C SER A 12 -14.38 -8.17 8.08
N ASN A 13 -14.02 -9.31 8.67
CA ASN A 13 -12.64 -9.64 9.00
C ASN A 13 -11.74 -9.74 7.77
N GLN A 14 -12.26 -10.30 6.67
CA GLN A 14 -11.53 -10.34 5.39
C GLN A 14 -11.25 -8.93 4.86
N LEU A 15 -12.24 -8.04 4.90
CA LEU A 15 -12.09 -6.64 4.49
C LEU A 15 -11.08 -5.88 5.37
N ILE A 16 -11.16 -6.07 6.69
CA ILE A 16 -10.22 -5.49 7.64
C ILE A 16 -8.81 -5.96 7.32
N SER A 17 -8.61 -7.27 7.12
CA SER A 17 -7.29 -7.85 6.84
C SER A 17 -6.60 -7.30 5.57
N ILE A 18 -7.37 -6.76 4.62
CA ILE A 18 -6.84 -6.16 3.38
C ILE A 18 -6.88 -4.63 3.39
N SER A 19 -7.27 -4.00 4.51
CA SER A 19 -7.27 -2.55 4.60
C SER A 19 -5.85 -2.00 4.46
N PRO A 20 -5.67 -0.80 3.87
CA PRO A 20 -4.35 -0.19 3.74
C PRO A 20 -3.59 -0.10 5.07
N ASP A 21 -4.30 0.22 6.16
CA ASP A 21 -3.69 0.31 7.49
C ASP A 21 -3.16 -1.04 7.97
N ASN A 22 -3.91 -2.13 7.73
CA ASN A 22 -3.43 -3.47 8.07
C ASN A 22 -2.27 -3.91 7.17
N VAL A 23 -2.30 -3.57 5.89
CA VAL A 23 -1.18 -3.81 4.97
C VAL A 23 0.08 -3.11 5.47
N LEU A 24 -0.01 -1.83 5.84
CA LEU A 24 1.10 -1.08 6.41
C LEU A 24 1.59 -1.67 7.74
N SER A 25 0.67 -2.07 8.63
CA SER A 25 1.00 -2.65 9.94
C SER A 25 1.80 -3.96 9.83
N ARG A 26 1.63 -4.69 8.72
CA ARG A 26 2.33 -5.96 8.43
C ARG A 26 3.74 -5.76 7.85
N GLY A 27 4.20 -4.52 7.73
CA GLY A 27 5.53 -4.19 7.23
C GLY A 27 5.61 -3.98 5.72
N PHE A 28 4.47 -3.92 5.02
CA PHE A 28 4.45 -3.46 3.64
C PHE A 28 4.48 -1.92 3.59
N SER A 29 4.93 -1.40 2.45
CA SER A 29 4.94 0.02 2.17
C SER A 29 4.12 0.33 0.93
N ILE A 30 3.55 1.52 0.87
CA ILE A 30 2.80 2.01 -0.29
C ILE A 30 3.62 3.14 -0.92
N ALA A 31 4.01 2.96 -2.18
CA ALA A 31 4.70 3.98 -2.96
C ALA A 31 3.68 4.96 -3.58
N ILE A 32 3.95 6.25 -3.43
CA ILE A 32 3.09 7.35 -3.90
C ILE A 32 3.94 8.31 -4.74
N ASP A 33 3.52 8.55 -5.97
CA ASP A 33 4.14 9.54 -6.83
C ASP A 33 3.93 10.94 -6.23
N LYS A 34 5.02 11.71 -6.08
CA LYS A 34 5.00 13.00 -5.36
C LYS A 34 4.26 14.09 -6.13
N ASN A 35 4.21 14.01 -7.46
CA ASN A 35 3.64 15.05 -8.31
C ASN A 35 2.12 14.89 -8.49
N SER A 36 1.69 13.64 -8.66
CA SER A 36 0.31 13.27 -8.95
C SER A 36 -0.46 12.75 -7.74
N ASN A 37 0.24 12.45 -6.64
CA ASN A 37 -0.30 11.81 -5.44
C ASN A 37 -1.00 10.45 -5.73
N LYS A 38 -0.65 9.80 -6.85
CA LYS A 38 -1.19 8.50 -7.25
C LYS A 38 -0.34 7.37 -6.68
N ILE A 39 -0.99 6.24 -6.38
CA ILE A 39 -0.30 5.01 -5.98
C ILE A 39 0.49 4.47 -7.17
N ILE A 40 1.77 4.22 -6.94
CA ILE A 40 2.66 3.52 -7.88
C ILE A 40 2.39 2.03 -7.76
N ARG A 41 2.00 1.38 -8.86
CA ARG A 41 1.66 -0.06 -8.89
C ARG A 41 2.64 -0.86 -9.75
N SER A 42 3.36 -0.19 -10.64
CA SER A 42 4.36 -0.77 -11.52
C SER A 42 5.66 0.02 -11.44
N ALA A 43 6.79 -0.65 -11.61
CA ALA A 43 8.08 0.04 -11.74
C ALA A 43 8.08 1.02 -12.91
N ASN A 44 7.28 0.77 -13.95
CA ASN A 44 7.17 1.63 -15.14
C ASN A 44 6.33 2.91 -14.89
N ASP A 45 5.66 3.04 -13.75
CA ASP A 45 4.90 4.26 -13.42
C ASP A 45 5.83 5.43 -13.05
N LEU A 46 7.12 5.14 -12.79
CA LEU A 46 8.16 6.13 -12.50
C LEU A 46 9.28 6.07 -13.54
N SER A 47 9.78 7.23 -13.94
CA SER A 47 11.02 7.37 -14.69
C SER A 47 12.23 7.29 -13.76
N ILE A 48 13.40 6.97 -14.31
CA ILE A 48 14.66 7.12 -13.56
C ILE A 48 14.77 8.60 -13.17
N ASP A 49 15.28 8.82 -11.96
CA ASP A 49 15.38 10.11 -11.30
C ASP A 49 14.08 10.72 -10.72
N ASP A 50 12.92 10.10 -10.92
CA ASP A 50 11.69 10.57 -10.27
C ASP A 50 11.73 10.34 -8.75
N SER A 51 11.31 11.37 -8.01
CA SER A 51 11.11 11.30 -6.56
C SER A 51 9.70 10.83 -6.20
N PHE A 52 9.60 9.99 -5.17
CA PHE A 52 8.35 9.44 -4.68
C PHE A 52 8.38 9.28 -3.16
N ILE A 53 7.22 9.06 -2.56
CA ILE A 53 7.07 8.85 -1.13
C ILE A 53 6.78 7.37 -0.88
N LEU A 54 7.51 6.77 0.07
CA LEU A 54 7.17 5.46 0.63
C LEU A 54 6.46 5.66 1.96
N LYS A 55 5.16 5.35 1.99
CA LYS A 55 4.38 5.35 3.23
C LYS A 55 4.52 4.00 3.92
N THR A 56 4.86 4.04 5.20
CA THR A 56 4.94 2.88 6.12
C THR A 56 3.85 3.01 7.20
N SER A 57 3.77 2.05 8.13
CA SER A 57 2.89 2.17 9.30
C SER A 57 3.30 3.29 10.27
N GLY A 58 4.59 3.60 10.34
CA GLY A 58 5.16 4.53 11.33
C GLY A 58 5.58 5.89 10.78
N GLY A 59 5.21 6.23 9.54
CA GLY A 59 5.63 7.46 8.87
C GLY A 59 5.93 7.26 7.40
N SER A 60 6.64 8.23 6.81
CA SER A 60 6.93 8.26 5.38
C SER A 60 8.42 8.53 5.11
N LEU A 61 8.93 7.95 4.03
CA LEU A 61 10.28 8.17 3.52
C LEU A 61 10.19 8.86 2.15
N GLU A 62 11.06 9.84 1.91
CA GLU A 62 11.28 10.35 0.56
C GLU A 62 12.34 9.48 -0.14
N ALA A 63 12.05 9.10 -1.38
CA ALA A 63 12.87 8.19 -2.18
C ALA A 63 12.98 8.67 -3.63
N LYS A 64 13.96 8.14 -4.36
CA LYS A 64 14.22 8.46 -5.76
C LYS A 64 14.48 7.17 -6.55
N LYS A 65 13.89 7.03 -7.74
CA LYS A 65 14.12 5.85 -8.59
C LYS A 65 15.52 5.94 -9.19
N ILE A 66 16.43 5.09 -8.73
CA ILE A 66 17.82 5.05 -9.20
C ILE A 66 18.04 4.11 -10.39
N LYS A 67 17.30 3.00 -10.44
CA LYS A 67 17.35 1.99 -11.51
C LYS A 67 16.12 1.10 -11.43
N GLN A 68 15.82 0.43 -12.53
CA GLN A 68 14.87 -0.68 -12.57
C GLN A 68 15.65 -1.99 -12.62
N ILE A 69 15.26 -2.96 -11.82
CA ILE A 69 15.81 -4.33 -11.84
C ILE A 69 14.69 -5.23 -12.34
N ASN A 70 14.99 -6.05 -13.34
CA ASN A 70 14.12 -7.12 -13.82
C ASN A 70 14.70 -8.46 -13.38
#